data_AF-A0A925GCS5-F1
#
_entry.id   AF-A0A925GCS5-F1
#
_cell.length_a   1.000
_cell.length_b   1.000
_cell.length_c   1.000
_cell.angle_alpha   90.00
_cell.angle_beta   90.00
_cell.angle_gamma   90.00
#
_symmetry.space_group_name_H-M   'P 1'
#
loop_
_entity.id
_entity.type
_entity.pdbx_description
1 polymer ?
#
loop_
_entity_poly.entity_id
_entity_poly.type
_entity_poly.pdbx_seq_one_letter_code
_entity_poly.pdbx_strand_id
1 'polypeptide(L)'
;MKALKAKLKVKNHFYYVVMVFISFGIGNYVSTIDSKEIKKTSVNASESFSEPALLAFMKKLKIKYPETVLSQARLETGNFTSDIFKENHNLFGMKVAEKRPTSAIGVHRGHAQYRDWKDSVVDYALFQSY
;
A
#
# COMPACT_ATOMS: atom_id res chain seq x y z
N MET A 1 59.10 -19.19 -12.06
CA MET A 1 57.96 -19.02 -11.12
C MET A 1 57.12 -17.73 -11.31
N LYS A 2 57.23 -16.98 -12.44
CA LYS A 2 56.40 -15.76 -12.66
C LYS A 2 55.11 -16.00 -13.45
N ALA A 3 55.06 -17.00 -14.34
CA ALA A 3 53.89 -17.26 -15.20
C ALA A 3 52.67 -17.88 -14.47
N LEU A 4 52.89 -18.65 -13.40
CA LEU A 4 51.79 -19.31 -12.66
C LEU A 4 50.96 -18.32 -11.83
N LYS A 5 51.59 -17.27 -11.29
CA LYS A 5 50.91 -16.24 -10.47
C LYS A 5 50.01 -15.32 -11.32
N ALA A 6 50.34 -15.11 -12.60
CA ALA A 6 49.53 -14.30 -13.50
C ALA A 6 48.20 -14.98 -13.87
N LYS A 7 48.21 -16.30 -14.16
CA LYS A 7 46.98 -17.07 -14.44
C LYS A 7 46.05 -17.16 -13.22
N LEU A 8 46.59 -17.17 -12.00
CA LEU A 8 45.82 -17.20 -10.75
C LEU A 8 45.13 -15.85 -10.48
N LYS A 9 45.77 -14.72 -10.78
CA LYS A 9 45.21 -13.37 -10.58
C LYS A 9 44.08 -13.03 -11.56
N VAL A 10 44.16 -13.53 -12.80
CA VAL A 10 43.12 -13.34 -13.84
C VAL A 10 41.85 -14.14 -13.52
N LYS A 11 41.97 -15.35 -12.96
CA LYS A 11 40.81 -16.15 -12.49
C LYS A 11 39.99 -15.44 -11.41
N ASN A 12 40.65 -14.68 -10.51
CA ASN A 12 39.94 -13.93 -9.46
C ASN A 12 39.19 -12.71 -10.01
N HIS A 13 39.69 -12.04 -11.06
CA HIS A 13 38.97 -10.92 -11.69
C HIS A 13 37.75 -11.38 -12.50
N PHE A 14 37.81 -12.56 -13.13
CA PHE A 14 36.67 -13.12 -13.85
C PHE A 14 35.45 -13.34 -12.95
N TYR A 15 35.67 -13.77 -11.69
CA TYR A 15 34.60 -13.92 -10.71
C TYR A 15 33.88 -12.60 -10.39
N TYR A 16 34.62 -11.50 -10.21
CA TYR A 16 34.01 -10.19 -9.97
C TYR A 16 33.21 -9.68 -11.17
N VAL A 17 33.67 -9.94 -12.40
CA VAL A 17 32.92 -9.60 -13.62
C VAL A 17 31.59 -10.36 -13.67
N VAL A 18 31.58 -11.67 -13.36
CA VAL A 18 30.35 -12.47 -13.32
C VAL A 18 29.38 -11.99 -12.23
N MET A 19 29.86 -11.60 -11.05
CA MET A 19 29.00 -11.07 -9.97
C MET A 19 28.31 -9.74 -10.34
N VAL A 20 28.97 -8.88 -11.11
CA VAL A 20 28.36 -7.63 -11.61
C VAL A 20 27.25 -7.91 -12.61
N PHE A 21 27.41 -8.90 -13.49
CA PHE A 21 26.35 -9.27 -14.45
C PHE A 21 25.14 -9.94 -13.78
N ILE A 22 25.36 -10.78 -12.76
CA ILE A 22 24.27 -11.44 -12.02
C ILE A 22 23.45 -10.42 -11.23
N SER A 23 24.11 -9.48 -10.53
CA SER A 23 23.43 -8.42 -9.78
C SER A 23 22.63 -7.49 -10.69
N PHE A 24 23.15 -7.16 -11.88
CA PHE A 24 22.42 -6.36 -12.86
C PHE A 24 21.20 -7.09 -13.45
N GLY A 25 21.30 -8.40 -13.69
CA GLY A 25 20.19 -9.23 -14.18
C GLY A 25 19.05 -9.37 -13.18
N ILE A 26 19.36 -9.58 -11.89
CA ILE A 26 18.36 -9.70 -10.82
C ILE A 26 17.60 -8.39 -10.63
N GLY A 27 18.28 -7.25 -10.68
CA GLY A 27 17.66 -5.93 -10.52
C GLY A 27 16.55 -5.68 -11.55
N ASN A 28 16.82 -5.96 -12.83
CA ASN A 28 15.83 -5.81 -13.89
C ASN A 28 14.64 -6.78 -13.75
N TYR A 29 14.89 -8.03 -13.32
CA TYR A 29 13.83 -9.01 -13.12
C TYR A 29 12.92 -8.65 -11.93
N VAL A 30 13.50 -8.23 -10.80
CA VAL A 30 12.74 -7.80 -9.61
C VAL A 30 11.83 -6.60 -9.92
N SER A 31 12.32 -5.61 -10.67
CA SER A 31 11.50 -4.46 -11.10
C SER A 31 10.31 -4.84 -11.99
N THR A 32 10.43 -5.93 -12.77
CA THR A 32 9.32 -6.42 -13.61
C THR A 32 8.25 -7.18 -12.82
N ILE A 33 8.59 -7.81 -11.68
CA ILE A 33 7.60 -8.50 -10.84
C ILE A 33 6.76 -7.50 -10.04
N ASP A 34 7.40 -6.50 -9.44
CA ASP A 34 6.72 -5.45 -8.66
C ASP A 34 5.70 -4.69 -9.53
N SER A 35 6.11 -4.33 -10.75
CA SER A 35 5.23 -3.65 -11.72
C SER A 35 4.09 -4.53 -12.27
N LYS A 36 4.23 -5.86 -12.30
CA LYS A 36 3.19 -6.78 -12.81
C LYS A 36 2.08 -7.03 -11.78
N GLU A 37 2.38 -7.00 -10.48
CA GLU A 37 1.35 -7.01 -9.43
C GLU A 37 0.57 -5.69 -9.38
N ILE A 38 1.25 -4.56 -9.62
CA ILE A 38 0.61 -3.23 -9.68
C ILE A 38 -0.29 -3.11 -10.92
N LYS A 39 0.11 -3.63 -12.10
CA LYS A 39 -0.67 -3.54 -13.36
C LYS A 39 -1.94 -4.38 -13.43
N LYS A 40 -2.08 -5.45 -12.62
CA LYS A 40 -3.35 -6.21 -12.55
C LYS A 40 -4.47 -5.43 -11.83
N THR A 41 -4.12 -4.36 -11.11
CA THR A 41 -5.09 -3.45 -10.49
C THR A 41 -5.33 -2.27 -11.44
N SER A 42 -5.87 -2.53 -12.64
CA SER A 42 -6.57 -1.47 -13.36
C SER A 42 -7.86 -1.21 -12.59
N VAL A 43 -7.83 -0.17 -11.76
CA VAL A 43 -8.94 0.26 -10.92
C VAL A 43 -10.04 0.74 -11.86
N ASN A 44 -11.01 -0.14 -12.11
CA ASN A 44 -12.28 0.28 -12.66
C ASN A 44 -12.88 1.29 -11.67
N ALA A 45 -13.14 2.49 -12.17
CA ALA A 45 -13.61 3.65 -11.42
C ALA A 45 -15.07 3.53 -10.91
N SER A 46 -15.51 2.32 -10.59
CA SER A 46 -16.85 2.03 -10.06
C SER A 46 -16.89 0.76 -9.21
N GLU A 47 -15.82 0.42 -8.48
CA GLU A 47 -15.96 -0.61 -7.44
C GLU A 47 -16.86 -0.06 -6.32
N SER A 48 -18.15 -0.34 -6.46
CA SER A 48 -19.16 -0.09 -5.45
C SER A 48 -18.69 -0.60 -4.10
N PHE A 49 -18.92 0.19 -3.06
CA PHE A 49 -18.61 -0.22 -1.70
C PHE A 49 -19.26 -1.57 -1.37
N SER A 50 -18.46 -2.48 -0.79
CA SER A 50 -18.97 -3.71 -0.18
C SER A 50 -18.01 -4.12 0.94
N GLU A 51 -18.54 -4.80 1.95
CA GLU A 51 -17.72 -5.25 3.08
C GLU A 51 -16.59 -6.23 2.68
N PRO A 52 -16.80 -7.20 1.76
CA PRO A 52 -15.70 -8.04 1.30
C PRO A 52 -14.61 -7.24 0.59
N ALA A 53 -14.98 -6.23 -0.20
CA ALA A 53 -14.01 -5.35 -0.85
C ALA A 53 -13.24 -4.50 0.17
N LEU A 54 -13.94 -3.96 1.17
CA LEU A 54 -13.32 -3.24 2.29
C LEU A 54 -12.31 -4.13 3.02
N LEU A 55 -12.70 -5.34 3.40
CA LEU A 55 -11.84 -6.29 4.09
C LEU A 55 -10.62 -6.70 3.26
N ALA A 56 -10.81 -6.99 1.98
CA ALA A 56 -9.72 -7.30 1.05
C ALA A 56 -8.75 -6.12 0.92
N PHE A 57 -9.26 -4.89 0.85
CA PHE A 57 -8.44 -3.69 0.76
C PHE A 57 -7.65 -3.43 2.05
N MET A 58 -8.27 -3.62 3.23
CA MET A 58 -7.57 -3.52 4.51
C MET A 58 -6.44 -4.55 4.64
N LYS A 59 -6.67 -5.79 4.19
CA LYS A 59 -5.65 -6.84 4.13
C LYS A 59 -4.50 -6.46 3.17
N LYS A 60 -4.82 -5.91 2.00
CA LYS A 60 -3.83 -5.40 1.04
C LYS A 60 -2.94 -4.32 1.65
N LEU A 61 -3.52 -3.40 2.43
CA LEU A 61 -2.80 -2.34 3.14
C LEU A 61 -2.11 -2.80 4.43
N LYS A 62 -2.21 -4.08 4.80
CA LYS A 62 -1.64 -4.65 6.02
C LYS A 62 -2.10 -3.93 7.31
N ILE A 63 -3.36 -3.48 7.34
CA ILE A 63 -3.98 -2.93 8.54
C ILE A 63 -3.98 -3.98 9.65
N LYS A 64 -3.67 -3.56 10.88
CA LYS A 64 -3.66 -4.45 12.05
C LYS A 64 -5.10 -4.87 12.37
N TYR A 65 -5.32 -6.17 12.51
CA TYR A 65 -6.61 -6.78 12.87
C TYR A 65 -7.78 -6.39 11.96
N PRO A 66 -7.73 -6.70 10.65
CA PRO A 66 -8.67 -6.18 9.66
C PRO A 66 -10.14 -6.60 9.91
N GLU A 67 -10.39 -7.77 10.50
CA GLU A 67 -11.75 -8.21 10.87
C GLU A 67 -12.34 -7.36 12.02
N THR A 68 -11.49 -6.98 12.98
CA THR A 68 -11.86 -6.06 14.07
C THR A 68 -12.15 -4.67 13.51
N VAL A 69 -11.30 -4.19 12.60
CA VAL A 69 -11.48 -2.89 11.95
C VAL A 69 -12.73 -2.87 11.07
N LEU A 70 -13.10 -3.97 10.42
CA LEU A 70 -14.38 -4.09 9.73
C LEU A 70 -15.56 -3.93 10.69
N SER A 71 -15.47 -4.56 11.87
CA SER A 71 -16.49 -4.45 12.91
C SER A 71 -16.59 -3.01 13.45
N GLN A 72 -15.46 -2.33 13.61
CA GLN A 72 -15.40 -0.90 13.94
C GLN A 72 -16.05 -0.05 12.85
N ALA A 73 -15.74 -0.28 11.58
CA ALA A 73 -16.36 0.45 10.47
C ALA A 73 -17.88 0.28 10.48
N ARG A 74 -18.41 -0.92 10.74
CA ARG A 74 -19.86 -1.14 10.92
C ARG A 74 -20.43 -0.29 12.04
N LEU A 75 -19.76 -0.25 13.20
CA LEU A 75 -20.21 0.51 14.37
C LEU A 75 -20.21 2.02 14.10
N GLU A 76 -19.08 2.57 13.63
CA GLU A 76 -18.89 4.00 13.38
C GLU A 76 -19.82 4.55 12.28
N THR A 77 -20.18 3.70 11.32
CA THR A 77 -21.07 4.08 10.21
C THR A 77 -22.54 3.73 10.44
N GLY A 78 -22.89 3.10 11.57
CA GLY A 78 -24.24 2.59 11.80
C GLY A 78 -24.69 1.63 10.70
N ASN A 79 -23.94 0.56 10.48
CA ASN A 79 -24.12 -0.39 9.37
C ASN A 79 -24.10 0.28 7.98
N PHE A 80 -23.15 1.19 7.75
CA PHE A 80 -22.95 1.91 6.48
C PHE A 80 -24.14 2.78 6.07
N THR A 81 -24.95 3.22 7.03
CA THR A 81 -26.11 4.08 6.78
C THR A 81 -25.88 5.54 7.15
N SER A 82 -24.84 5.85 7.92
CA SER A 82 -24.58 7.21 8.38
C SER A 82 -24.27 8.16 7.21
N ASP A 83 -24.74 9.38 7.35
CA ASP A 83 -24.44 10.44 6.40
C ASP A 83 -22.94 10.78 6.37
N ILE A 84 -22.22 10.66 7.49
CA ILE A 84 -20.76 10.85 7.52
C ILE A 84 -20.08 9.85 6.57
N PHE A 85 -20.55 8.60 6.53
CA PHE A 85 -20.07 7.66 5.54
C PHE A 85 -20.54 8.01 4.12
N LYS A 86 -21.83 8.29 3.92
CA LYS A 86 -22.40 8.50 2.58
C LYS A 86 -21.92 9.78 1.89
N GLU A 87 -21.79 10.87 2.64
CA GLU A 87 -21.47 12.20 2.12
C GLU A 87 -19.97 12.51 2.20
N ASN A 88 -19.28 12.01 3.24
CA ASN A 88 -17.83 12.25 3.40
C ASN A 88 -16.96 11.08 2.97
N HIS A 89 -17.56 9.93 2.63
CA HIS A 89 -16.86 8.67 2.38
C HIS A 89 -15.98 8.23 3.56
N ASN A 90 -16.37 8.57 4.79
CA ASN A 90 -15.56 8.37 5.99
C ASN A 90 -16.05 7.15 6.79
N LEU A 91 -15.35 6.03 6.67
CA LEU A 91 -15.69 4.76 7.34
C LEU A 91 -15.44 4.74 8.86
N PHE A 92 -14.64 5.68 9.39
CA PHE A 92 -14.08 5.58 10.74
C PHE A 92 -14.34 6.83 11.60
N GLY A 93 -15.23 7.73 11.14
CA GLY A 93 -15.56 8.96 11.87
C GLY A 93 -14.35 9.90 12.10
N MET A 94 -13.26 9.76 11.36
CA MET A 94 -12.02 10.50 11.64
C MET A 94 -12.18 12.01 11.45
N LYS A 95 -11.55 12.80 12.33
CA LYS A 95 -11.31 14.24 12.13
C LYS A 95 -10.09 14.43 11.22
N VAL A 96 -9.98 15.60 10.58
CA VAL A 96 -8.81 15.92 9.75
C VAL A 96 -7.57 15.97 10.63
N ALA A 97 -6.52 15.28 10.21
CA ALA A 97 -5.27 15.26 10.93
C ALA A 97 -4.47 16.55 10.72
N GLU A 98 -3.89 17.06 11.81
CA GLU A 98 -3.05 18.26 11.78
C GLU A 98 -1.54 17.94 11.65
N LYS A 99 -1.09 16.83 12.24
CA LYS A 99 0.33 16.50 12.38
C LYS A 99 0.78 15.29 11.56
N ARG A 100 -0.08 14.27 11.44
CA ARG A 100 0.21 13.07 10.64
C ARG A 100 -0.15 13.32 9.17
N PRO A 101 0.48 12.61 8.22
CA PRO A 101 0.01 12.58 6.83
C PRO A 101 -1.47 12.17 6.76
N THR A 102 -2.18 12.75 5.80
CA THR A 102 -3.61 12.47 5.58
C THR A 102 -3.98 12.42 4.11
N SER A 103 -4.94 11.57 3.78
CA SER A 103 -5.62 11.55 2.47
C SER A 103 -6.91 12.37 2.43
N ALA A 104 -7.26 13.05 3.53
CA ALA A 104 -8.44 13.90 3.60
C ALA A 104 -8.34 15.06 2.60
N ILE A 105 -9.41 15.31 1.87
CA ILE A 105 -9.53 16.42 0.90
C ILE A 105 -10.18 17.66 1.49
N GLY A 106 -10.74 17.55 2.70
CA GLY A 106 -11.42 18.66 3.37
C GLY A 106 -12.13 18.23 4.66
N VAL A 107 -12.97 19.15 5.15
CA VAL A 107 -13.82 18.94 6.32
C VAL A 107 -15.27 19.12 5.89
N HIS A 108 -16.12 18.15 6.22
CA HIS A 108 -17.56 18.26 6.04
C HIS A 108 -18.29 17.73 7.28
N ARG A 109 -19.31 18.43 7.76
CA ARG A 109 -20.03 18.11 9.03
C ARG A 109 -19.08 17.92 10.22
N GLY A 110 -17.96 18.63 10.22
CA GLY A 110 -16.92 18.54 11.24
C GLY A 110 -16.07 17.27 11.20
N HIS A 111 -16.18 16.41 10.19
CA HIS A 111 -15.34 15.21 10.00
C HIS A 111 -14.48 15.35 8.74
N ALA A 112 -13.41 14.56 8.64
CA ALA A 112 -12.63 14.47 7.43
C ALA A 112 -13.50 13.97 6.26
N GLN A 113 -13.27 14.56 5.09
CA GLN A 113 -13.90 14.21 3.83
C GLN A 113 -12.87 13.58 2.89
N TYR A 114 -13.30 12.54 2.16
CA TYR A 114 -12.49 11.77 1.23
C TYR A 114 -13.17 11.71 -0.15
N ARG A 115 -12.38 11.42 -1.19
CA ARG A 115 -12.92 11.27 -2.56
C ARG A 115 -13.79 10.02 -2.67
N ASP A 116 -13.37 8.94 -2.01
CA ASP A 116 -14.09 7.68 -1.95
C ASP A 116 -13.80 6.95 -0.62
N TRP A 117 -14.43 5.79 -0.45
CA TRP A 117 -14.28 5.00 0.77
C TRP A 117 -12.85 4.46 0.94
N LYS A 118 -12.11 4.21 -0.15
CA LYS A 118 -10.74 3.66 -0.11
C LYS A 118 -9.78 4.68 0.46
N ASP A 119 -9.92 5.95 0.10
CA ASP A 119 -9.13 7.04 0.67
C ASP A 119 -9.29 7.11 2.20
N SER A 120 -10.49 6.84 2.74
CA SER A 120 -10.67 6.78 4.21
C SER A 120 -9.96 5.59 4.87
N VAL A 121 -9.82 4.45 4.16
CA VAL A 121 -9.04 3.29 4.63
C VAL A 121 -7.54 3.59 4.57
N VAL A 122 -7.08 4.29 3.52
CA VAL A 122 -5.69 4.77 3.44
C VAL A 122 -5.39 5.71 4.60
N ASP A 123 -6.28 6.65 4.91
CA ASP A 123 -6.09 7.57 6.04
C ASP A 123 -6.01 6.84 7.39
N TYR A 124 -6.84 5.80 7.55
CA TYR A 124 -6.82 4.97 8.74
C TYR A 124 -5.54 4.14 8.86
N ALA A 125 -5.00 3.64 7.74
CA ALA A 125 -3.70 2.98 7.71
C ALA A 125 -2.56 3.94 8.12
N LEU A 126 -2.59 5.19 7.62
CA LEU A 126 -1.64 6.23 8.04
C LEU A 126 -1.74 6.49 9.55
N PHE A 127 -2.97 6.58 10.09
CA PHE A 127 -3.20 6.72 11.53
C PHE A 127 -2.64 5.56 12.35
N GLN A 128 -2.81 4.30 11.94
CA GLN A 128 -2.26 3.14 12.67
C GLN A 128 -0.72 3.05 12.62
N SER A 129 -0.10 3.70 11.64
CA SER A 129 1.35 3.68 11.41
C SER A 129 2.10 4.84 12.08
N TYR A 130 1.39 5.88 12.48
CA TYR A 130 1.92 7.09 13.10
C TYR A 130 2.09 6.90 14.61
#